data_AF-A7LAP8-F1
#
_entry.id   AF-A7LAP8-F1
#
_cell.length_a   1.000
_cell.length_b   1.000
_cell.length_c   1.000
_cell.angle_alpha   90.00
_cell.angle_beta   90.00
_cell.angle_gamma   90.00
#
_symmetry.space_group_name_H-M   'P 1'
#
loop_
_entity.id
_entity.type
_entity.pdbx_description
1 polymer ?
#
loop_
_entity_poly.entity_id
_entity_poly.type
_entity_poly.pdbx_seq_one_letter_code
_entity_poly.pdbx_strand_id
1 'polypeptide(L)'
;ARTRGLHCYASWRNNSGSIELVKKGCWLDDFNCYDRQECVATEENPQVFFCCCEGNFCNERFTHLPDVSGPVIEPPPAPPSLLNVLVYSLLPVTMLSTALLLAFWMYRHRKPPYGHVDINEDPGPSPPSPLVGLKPLQLLEVKARGRFGCVWKAQMMNEYVAVKIFPIQDKQSWQNEWDWFSPAEK
;
A
#
# COMPACT_ATOMS: atom_id res chain seq x y z
N ALA A 1 -16.93 45.13 -28.62
CA ALA A 1 -17.58 45.22 -27.28
C ALA A 1 -16.68 46.07 -26.38
N ARG A 2 -17.17 47.21 -25.90
CA ARG A 2 -16.44 48.02 -24.92
C ARG A 2 -16.70 47.38 -23.56
N THR A 3 -15.80 46.50 -23.12
CA THR A 3 -15.82 45.95 -21.77
C THR A 3 -15.73 47.13 -20.82
N ARG A 4 -16.79 47.36 -20.04
CA ARG A 4 -16.83 48.40 -19.01
C ARG A 4 -16.01 47.90 -17.82
N GLY A 5 -14.69 47.87 -17.96
CA GLY A 5 -13.79 47.63 -16.83
C GLY A 5 -13.80 48.88 -15.94
N LEU A 6 -14.11 48.69 -14.65
CA LEU A 6 -14.08 49.79 -13.67
C LEU A 6 -12.65 50.12 -13.24
N HIS A 7 -11.75 49.15 -13.35
CA HIS A 7 -10.37 49.23 -12.86
C HIS A 7 -9.38 49.22 -14.01
N CYS A 8 -8.15 49.64 -13.73
CA CYS A 8 -7.00 49.45 -14.60
C CYS A 8 -6.07 48.39 -14.02
N TYR A 9 -5.25 47.75 -14.87
CA TYR A 9 -4.16 46.88 -14.43
C TYR A 9 -2.86 47.14 -15.18
N ALA A 10 -1.74 46.75 -14.57
CA ALA A 10 -0.45 46.61 -15.23
C ALA A 10 0.23 45.30 -14.81
N SER A 11 0.93 44.66 -15.75
CA SER A 11 1.78 43.51 -15.47
C SER A 11 3.15 43.65 -16.14
N TRP A 12 4.20 43.24 -15.44
CA TRP A 12 5.59 43.38 -15.88
C TRP A 12 6.48 42.26 -15.32
N ARG A 13 7.64 42.05 -15.94
CA ARG A 13 8.71 41.19 -15.44
C ARG A 13 9.88 42.07 -14.99
N ASN A 14 10.61 41.62 -13.97
CA ASN A 14 11.83 42.29 -13.52
C ASN A 14 13.01 41.32 -13.65
N ASN A 15 13.75 41.45 -14.74
CA ASN A 15 14.94 40.63 -14.99
C ASN A 15 16.17 41.40 -14.48
N SER A 16 16.53 41.19 -13.22
CA SER A 16 17.73 41.78 -12.60
C SER A 16 17.81 43.32 -12.68
N GLY A 17 16.66 44.00 -12.49
CA GLY A 17 16.55 45.47 -12.51
C GLY A 17 16.05 46.04 -13.84
N SER A 18 15.96 45.22 -14.89
CA SER A 18 15.33 45.59 -16.16
C SER A 18 13.82 45.28 -16.10
N ILE A 19 13.00 46.33 -16.22
CA ILE A 19 11.54 46.21 -16.25
C ILE A 19 11.08 45.94 -17.68
N GLU A 20 10.49 44.77 -17.90
CA GLU A 20 9.85 44.39 -19.15
C GLU A 20 8.33 44.44 -18.98
N LEU A 21 7.67 45.42 -19.62
CA LEU A 21 6.22 45.54 -19.58
C LEU A 21 5.57 44.38 -20.34
N VAL A 22 4.70 43.62 -19.67
CA VAL A 22 3.96 42.51 -20.28
C VAL A 22 2.67 43.05 -20.89
N LYS A 23 1.78 43.61 -20.07
CA LYS A 23 0.50 44.20 -20.54
C LYS A 23 0.00 45.31 -19.61
N LYS A 24 -0.83 46.19 -20.17
CA LYS A 24 -1.67 47.14 -19.44
C LYS A 24 -3.06 47.16 -20.05
N GLY A 25 -4.07 47.51 -19.27
CA GLY A 25 -5.41 47.72 -19.80
C GLY A 25 -6.46 47.87 -18.73
N CYS A 26 -7.71 47.66 -19.13
CA CYS A 26 -8.85 47.61 -18.22
C CYS A 26 -8.92 46.24 -17.54
N TRP A 27 -9.26 46.26 -16.26
CA TRP A 27 -9.55 45.09 -15.46
C TRP A 27 -11.05 45.03 -15.13
N LEU A 28 -11.53 43.82 -14.88
CA LEU A 28 -12.91 43.61 -14.45
C LEU A 28 -13.07 44.07 -13.01
N ASP A 29 -14.33 44.21 -12.58
CA ASP A 29 -14.66 44.58 -11.22
C ASP A 29 -14.14 43.52 -10.23
N ASP A 30 -13.18 43.89 -9.40
CA ASP A 30 -12.46 43.00 -8.48
C ASP A 30 -12.26 43.74 -7.15
N PHE A 31 -12.66 43.09 -6.05
CA PHE A 31 -12.62 43.70 -4.73
C PHE A 31 -11.21 44.05 -4.27
N ASN A 32 -10.19 43.40 -4.82
CA ASN A 32 -8.80 43.70 -4.50
C ASN A 32 -8.37 45.08 -5.03
N CYS A 33 -9.12 45.65 -5.97
CA CYS A 33 -8.77 46.90 -6.66
C CYS A 33 -9.52 48.13 -6.13
N TYR A 34 -10.54 47.95 -5.27
CA TYR A 34 -11.31 49.06 -4.71
C TYR A 34 -10.46 49.98 -3.84
N ASP A 35 -10.76 51.28 -3.90
CA ASP A 35 -10.10 52.34 -3.14
C ASP A 35 -8.56 52.43 -3.35
N ARG A 36 -8.02 51.75 -4.37
CA ARG A 36 -6.60 51.81 -4.75
C ARG A 36 -6.36 52.86 -5.82
N GLN A 37 -5.82 54.01 -5.45
CA GLN A 37 -5.50 55.08 -6.41
C GLN A 37 -4.18 54.82 -7.16
N GLU A 38 -3.24 54.10 -6.55
CA GLU A 38 -1.92 53.80 -7.12
C GLU A 38 -1.81 52.33 -7.51
N CYS A 39 -1.18 52.05 -8.66
CA CYS A 39 -0.95 50.69 -9.13
C CYS A 39 0.33 50.11 -8.49
N VAL A 40 0.18 49.43 -7.35
CA VAL A 40 1.28 48.85 -6.58
C VAL A 40 1.16 47.33 -6.50
N ALA A 41 2.21 46.62 -6.91
CA ALA A 41 2.34 45.19 -6.67
C ALA A 41 2.89 44.94 -5.26
N THR A 42 2.25 44.06 -4.50
CA THR A 42 2.58 43.78 -3.09
C THR A 42 3.19 42.39 -2.85
N GLU A 43 3.15 41.49 -3.84
CA GLU A 43 3.71 40.15 -3.71
C GLU A 43 5.24 40.15 -3.57
N GLU A 44 5.76 39.22 -2.77
CA GLU A 44 7.20 39.06 -2.57
C GLU A 44 7.82 38.25 -3.72
N ASN A 45 8.68 38.90 -4.51
CA ASN A 45 9.45 38.31 -5.63
C ASN A 45 8.65 37.43 -6.63
N PRO A 46 7.53 37.92 -7.22
CA PRO A 46 6.78 37.18 -8.23
C PRO A 46 7.54 37.08 -9.56
N GLN A 47 7.31 36.00 -10.33
CA GLN A 47 7.86 35.87 -11.69
C GLN A 47 7.27 36.90 -12.67
N VAL A 48 6.01 37.28 -12.45
CA VAL A 48 5.31 38.35 -13.17
C VAL A 48 4.61 39.19 -12.14
N PHE A 49 4.99 40.46 -12.05
CA PHE A 49 4.37 41.42 -11.17
C PHE A 49 3.02 41.84 -11.74
N PHE A 50 2.05 42.08 -10.86
CA PHE A 50 0.70 42.51 -11.21
C PHE A 50 0.20 43.54 -10.20
N CYS A 51 -0.45 44.60 -10.69
CA CYS A 51 -1.19 45.54 -9.87
C CYS A 51 -2.50 45.92 -10.56
N CYS A 52 -3.49 46.30 -9.76
CA CYS A 52 -4.71 46.94 -10.22
C CYS A 52 -5.03 48.17 -9.37
N CYS A 53 -5.77 49.11 -9.98
CA CYS A 53 -6.13 50.38 -9.38
C CYS A 53 -7.45 50.90 -9.95
N GLU A 54 -8.08 51.80 -9.22
CA GLU A 54 -9.31 52.47 -9.59
C GLU A 54 -9.02 53.92 -10.00
N GLY A 55 -9.63 54.35 -11.11
CA GLY A 55 -9.46 55.70 -11.66
C GLY A 55 -8.93 55.71 -13.09
N ASN A 56 -9.03 56.89 -13.72
CA ASN A 56 -8.62 57.05 -15.11
C ASN A 56 -7.10 57.06 -15.22
N PHE A 57 -6.55 56.19 -16.08
CA PHE A 57 -5.11 56.09 -16.34
C PHE A 57 -4.24 55.83 -15.10
N CYS A 58 -4.81 55.33 -14.00
CA CYS A 58 -4.07 55.08 -12.75
C CYS A 58 -2.91 54.08 -12.92
N ASN A 59 -2.94 53.24 -13.96
CA ASN A 59 -1.89 52.29 -14.31
C ASN A 59 -0.78 52.87 -15.22
N GLU A 60 -0.74 54.19 -15.44
CA GLU A 60 0.34 54.84 -16.20
C GLU A 60 1.69 54.61 -15.52
N ARG A 61 1.74 54.81 -14.20
CA ARG A 61 2.87 54.48 -13.33
C ARG A 61 2.52 53.24 -12.51
N PHE A 62 3.50 52.36 -12.32
CA PHE A 62 3.36 51.16 -11.51
C PHE A 62 4.63 50.95 -10.70
N THR A 63 4.48 50.46 -9.48
CA THR A 63 5.58 50.25 -8.53
C THR A 63 5.46 48.90 -7.83
N HIS A 64 6.55 48.46 -7.21
CA HIS A 64 6.59 47.27 -6.35
C HIS A 64 6.96 47.72 -4.94
N LEU A 65 6.06 47.50 -3.99
CA LEU A 65 6.33 47.66 -2.56
C LEU A 65 5.82 46.39 -1.87
N PRO A 66 6.72 45.47 -1.48
CA PRO A 66 6.30 44.28 -0.75
C PRO A 66 5.67 44.71 0.57
N ASP A 67 4.47 44.21 0.85
CA ASP A 67 3.79 44.54 2.10
C ASP A 67 4.47 43.80 3.25
N VAL A 68 5.22 44.54 4.08
CA VAL A 68 5.92 44.02 5.26
C VAL A 68 4.94 43.77 6.43
N SER A 69 3.66 44.14 6.28
CA SER A 69 2.67 44.18 7.37
C SER A 69 1.54 43.14 7.26
N GLY A 70 1.55 42.29 6.24
CA GLY A 70 0.57 41.20 6.10
C GLY A 70 0.84 40.05 7.08
N PRO A 71 -0.18 39.25 7.46
CA PRO A 71 0.09 37.98 8.12
C PRO A 71 1.03 37.18 7.21
N VAL A 72 2.08 36.59 7.79
CA VAL A 72 3.01 35.70 7.09
C VAL A 72 2.19 34.57 6.47
N ILE A 73 1.79 34.71 5.22
CA ILE A 73 1.28 33.61 4.42
C ILE A 73 2.53 32.81 4.11
N GLU A 74 2.71 31.72 4.85
CA GLU A 74 3.73 30.72 4.57
C GLU A 74 3.73 30.47 3.04
N PRO A 75 4.87 30.61 2.35
CA PRO A 75 4.92 30.35 0.92
C PRO A 75 4.35 28.95 0.66
N PRO A 76 3.63 28.74 -0.46
CA PRO A 76 3.15 27.41 -0.84
C PRO A 76 4.28 26.40 -0.65
N PRO A 77 4.04 25.25 0.03
CA PRO A 77 5.08 24.31 0.34
C PRO A 77 5.86 24.01 -0.95
N ALA A 78 7.18 24.20 -0.89
CA ALA A 78 8.05 24.02 -2.03
C ALA A 78 7.69 22.71 -2.75
N PRO A 79 7.65 22.69 -4.09
CA PRO A 79 7.30 21.49 -4.82
C PRO A 79 8.17 20.34 -4.30
N PRO A 80 7.57 19.17 -4.00
CA PRO A 80 8.30 18.07 -3.41
C PRO A 80 9.53 17.78 -4.28
N SER A 81 10.69 17.76 -3.65
CA SER A 81 11.94 17.49 -4.34
C SER A 81 11.81 16.19 -5.15
N LEU A 82 12.46 16.12 -6.31
CA LEU A 82 12.44 14.89 -7.13
C LEU A 82 12.86 13.66 -6.32
N LEU A 83 13.74 13.86 -5.33
CA LEU A 83 14.14 12.83 -4.36
C LEU A 83 12.94 12.35 -3.53
N ASN A 84 12.13 13.25 -2.98
CA ASN A 84 10.93 12.89 -2.21
C ASN A 84 9.94 12.10 -3.07
N VAL A 85 9.71 12.53 -4.31
CA VAL A 85 8.82 11.82 -5.26
C VAL A 85 9.36 10.42 -5.59
N LEU A 86 10.67 10.28 -5.78
CA LEU A 86 11.33 8.99 -5.99
C LEU A 86 11.22 8.09 -4.75
N VAL A 87 11.43 8.64 -3.55
CA VAL A 87 11.30 7.87 -2.30
C VAL A 87 9.87 7.38 -2.11
N TYR A 88 8.86 8.24 -2.25
CA TYR A 88 7.46 7.85 -2.06
C TYR A 88 6.96 6.85 -3.11
N SER A 89 7.51 6.85 -4.32
CA SER A 89 7.11 5.90 -5.37
C SER A 89 7.87 4.58 -5.27
N LEU A 90 9.18 4.60 -4.97
CA LEU A 90 10.02 3.39 -4.95
C LEU A 90 9.83 2.58 -3.66
N LEU A 91 9.55 3.23 -2.52
CA LEU A 91 9.39 2.56 -1.23
C LEU A 91 8.21 1.55 -1.20
N PRO A 92 6.98 1.88 -1.65
CA PRO A 92 5.90 0.90 -1.69
C PRO A 92 6.14 -0.20 -2.74
N VAL A 93 6.77 0.12 -3.87
CA VAL A 93 7.07 -0.86 -4.94
C VAL A 93 8.10 -1.88 -4.46
N THR A 94 9.15 -1.44 -3.77
CA THR A 94 10.18 -2.32 -3.20
C THR A 94 9.62 -3.17 -2.06
N MET A 95 8.78 -2.60 -1.19
CA MET A 95 8.07 -3.35 -0.14
C MET A 95 7.14 -4.42 -0.71
N LEU A 96 6.36 -4.10 -1.74
CA LEU A 96 5.49 -5.09 -2.40
C LEU A 96 6.33 -6.20 -3.06
N SER A 97 7.39 -5.82 -3.75
CA SER A 97 8.27 -6.78 -4.44
C SER A 97 8.94 -7.74 -3.47
N THR A 98 9.46 -7.24 -2.34
CA THR A 98 10.06 -8.07 -1.30
C THR A 98 9.03 -8.97 -0.62
N ALA A 99 7.82 -8.47 -0.34
CA ALA A 99 6.74 -9.29 0.21
C ALA A 99 6.34 -10.44 -0.72
N LEU A 100 6.23 -10.18 -2.03
CA LEU A 100 5.93 -11.21 -3.03
C LEU A 100 7.05 -12.26 -3.14
N LEU A 101 8.32 -11.83 -3.13
CA LEU A 101 9.47 -12.73 -3.12
C LEU A 101 9.49 -13.59 -1.86
N LEU A 102 9.23 -13.00 -0.69
CA LEU A 102 9.14 -13.73 0.57
C LEU A 102 7.95 -14.71 0.57
N ALA A 103 6.79 -14.30 0.08
CA ALA A 103 5.62 -15.17 -0.04
C ALA A 103 5.90 -16.35 -0.98
N PHE A 104 6.54 -16.10 -2.14
CA PHE A 104 6.94 -17.13 -3.07
C PHE A 104 8.02 -18.04 -2.49
N TRP A 105 9.02 -17.48 -1.81
CA TRP A 105 10.06 -18.23 -1.14
C TRP A 105 9.46 -19.11 -0.04
N MET A 106 8.57 -18.56 0.80
CA MET A 106 7.81 -19.32 1.79
C MET A 106 6.90 -20.36 1.14
N TYR A 107 6.30 -20.09 -0.02
CA TYR A 107 5.48 -21.06 -0.74
C TYR A 107 6.32 -22.22 -1.26
N ARG A 108 7.53 -21.96 -1.78
CA ARG A 108 8.46 -23.00 -2.23
C ARG A 108 9.14 -23.74 -1.09
N HIS A 109 9.45 -23.05 0.02
CA HIS A 109 10.10 -23.63 1.19
C HIS A 109 9.12 -24.22 2.20
N ARG A 110 7.83 -23.89 2.14
CA ARG A 110 6.77 -24.67 2.77
C ARG A 110 6.68 -26.00 2.02
N LYS A 111 7.52 -26.94 2.44
CA LYS A 111 7.05 -28.32 2.52
C LYS A 111 5.71 -28.26 3.29
N PRO A 112 4.62 -28.89 2.82
CA PRO A 112 3.39 -28.94 3.59
C PRO A 112 3.73 -29.38 5.03
N PRO A 113 3.11 -28.83 6.08
CA PRO A 113 3.47 -29.10 7.49
C PRO A 113 3.30 -30.56 7.95
N TYR A 114 3.03 -31.47 7.02
CA TYR A 114 3.03 -32.93 7.19
C TYR A 114 4.12 -33.60 6.32
N GLY A 115 5.20 -32.88 6.04
CA GLY A 115 6.30 -33.32 5.20
C GLY A 115 7.50 -33.81 6.01
N HIS A 116 7.28 -34.81 6.87
CA HIS A 116 8.22 -35.89 7.19
C HIS A 116 7.60 -36.78 8.29
N VAL A 117 7.08 -37.95 7.91
CA VAL A 117 7.35 -39.12 8.74
C VAL A 117 8.73 -39.57 8.27
N ASP A 118 9.77 -39.22 9.03
CA ASP A 118 11.11 -39.79 8.83
C ASP A 118 11.01 -41.32 8.99
N ILE A 119 10.86 -42.03 7.88
CA ILE A 119 11.40 -43.39 7.78
C ILE A 119 12.90 -43.19 7.58
N ASN A 120 13.63 -42.95 8.66
CA ASN A 120 15.07 -43.20 8.65
C ASN A 120 15.25 -44.71 8.82
N GLU A 121 15.53 -45.38 7.70
CA GLU A 121 16.26 -46.64 7.70
C GLU A 121 17.65 -46.40 8.29
N ASP A 122 17.81 -46.75 9.57
CA ASP A 122 19.10 -47.11 10.15
C ASP A 122 19.11 -48.66 10.22
N PRO A 123 20.18 -49.38 9.82
CA PRO A 123 20.22 -50.83 9.87
C PRO A 123 20.50 -51.29 11.31
N GLY A 124 19.56 -51.01 12.21
CA GLY A 124 19.49 -51.60 13.54
C GLY A 124 18.58 -52.82 13.54
N PRO A 125 18.89 -53.89 14.32
CA PRO A 125 18.05 -55.07 14.36
C PRO A 125 16.63 -54.69 14.77
N SER A 126 15.67 -55.00 13.91
CA SER A 126 14.25 -54.74 14.14
C SER A 126 13.83 -55.34 15.49
N PRO A 127 13.20 -54.57 16.41
CA PRO A 127 12.52 -55.18 17.54
C PRO A 127 11.46 -56.14 16.99
N PRO A 128 11.25 -57.31 17.63
CA PRO A 128 10.23 -58.25 17.16
C PRO A 128 8.88 -57.56 17.26
N SER A 129 8.36 -57.12 16.12
CA SER A 129 6.98 -56.66 16.01
C SER A 129 6.10 -57.77 16.57
N PRO A 130 5.19 -57.46 17.52
CA PRO A 130 4.24 -58.45 17.98
C PRO A 130 3.43 -58.92 16.76
N LEU A 131 3.48 -60.21 16.48
CA LEU A 131 2.72 -60.92 15.46
C LEU A 131 1.23 -60.90 15.79
N VAL A 132 0.63 -59.72 15.81
CA VAL A 132 -0.82 -59.55 15.84
C VAL A 132 -1.24 -59.22 14.41
N GLY A 133 -1.39 -60.25 13.58
CA GLY A 133 -2.23 -60.32 12.37
C GLY A 133 -2.51 -59.06 11.52
N LEU A 134 -1.58 -58.11 11.36
CA LEU A 134 -1.83 -56.89 10.59
C LEU A 134 -1.67 -57.20 9.08
N LYS A 135 -2.81 -57.45 8.44
CA LYS A 135 -3.00 -57.45 6.97
C LYS A 135 -2.26 -56.24 6.37
N PRO A 136 -1.48 -56.39 5.28
CA PRO A 136 -0.71 -55.28 4.71
C PRO A 136 -1.67 -54.16 4.30
N LEU A 137 -1.59 -53.04 5.01
CA LEU A 137 -2.39 -51.84 4.79
C LEU A 137 -1.52 -50.83 4.05
N GLN A 138 -1.85 -50.56 2.79
CA GLN A 138 -1.13 -49.63 1.94
C GLN A 138 -1.92 -48.32 1.85
N LEU A 139 -1.34 -47.22 2.36
CA LEU A 139 -1.92 -45.89 2.19
C LEU A 139 -1.74 -45.43 0.72
N LEU A 140 -2.82 -44.99 0.07
CA LEU A 140 -2.79 -44.57 -1.33
C LEU A 140 -2.84 -43.04 -1.47
N GLU A 141 -3.95 -42.43 -1.06
CA GLU A 141 -4.19 -41.00 -1.24
C GLU A 141 -5.00 -40.42 -0.08
N VAL A 142 -4.82 -39.13 0.19
CA VAL A 142 -5.62 -38.40 1.18
C VAL A 142 -6.96 -38.01 0.55
N LYS A 143 -8.06 -38.43 1.15
CA LYS A 143 -9.43 -38.09 0.70
C LYS A 143 -10.02 -36.89 1.42
N ALA A 144 -9.69 -36.70 2.69
CA ALA A 144 -10.14 -35.54 3.46
C ALA A 144 -9.12 -35.16 4.53
N ARG A 145 -9.04 -33.86 4.85
CA ARG A 145 -8.27 -33.33 5.98
C ARG A 145 -9.20 -32.47 6.82
N GLY A 146 -9.27 -32.76 8.11
CA GLY A 146 -10.05 -31.99 9.09
C GLY A 146 -9.21 -31.59 10.28
N ARG A 147 -9.82 -30.86 11.21
CA ARG A 147 -9.18 -30.43 12.46
C ARG A 147 -8.72 -31.62 13.31
N PHE A 148 -9.48 -32.71 13.31
CA PHE A 148 -9.26 -33.89 14.15
C PHE A 148 -8.57 -35.04 13.39
N GLY A 149 -7.78 -34.72 12.35
CA GLY A 149 -7.02 -35.71 11.58
C GLY A 149 -7.33 -35.74 10.09
N CYS A 150 -6.78 -36.74 9.40
CA CYS A 150 -6.93 -36.92 7.97
C CYS A 150 -7.45 -38.32 7.62
N VAL A 151 -8.30 -38.39 6.60
CA VAL A 151 -8.86 -39.64 6.09
C VAL A 151 -8.13 -40.01 4.82
N TRP A 152 -7.51 -41.18 4.84
CA TRP A 152 -6.80 -41.78 3.74
C TRP A 152 -7.65 -42.85 3.08
N LYS A 153 -7.60 -42.91 1.76
CA LYS A 153 -7.92 -44.14 1.04
C LYS A 153 -6.71 -45.06 1.20
N ALA A 154 -6.94 -46.23 1.75
CA ALA A 154 -5.94 -47.28 1.85
C ALA A 154 -6.44 -48.55 1.15
N GLN A 155 -5.52 -49.42 0.78
CA GLN A 155 -5.81 -50.74 0.26
C GLN A 155 -5.34 -51.77 1.29
N MET A 156 -6.24 -52.66 1.69
CA MET A 156 -5.96 -53.72 2.65
C MET A 156 -6.27 -55.06 1.96
N MET A 157 -5.23 -55.80 1.59
CA MET A 157 -5.28 -56.83 0.53
C MET A 157 -5.81 -56.27 -0.80
N ASN A 158 -7.09 -56.49 -1.11
CA ASN A 158 -7.73 -56.15 -2.39
C ASN A 158 -9.00 -55.30 -2.22
N GLU A 159 -9.23 -54.81 -1.01
CA GLU A 159 -10.36 -53.93 -0.70
C GLU A 159 -9.86 -52.53 -0.37
N TYR A 160 -10.62 -51.54 -0.82
CA TYR A 160 -10.40 -50.15 -0.45
C TYR A 160 -11.06 -49.85 0.88
N VAL A 161 -10.28 -49.35 1.83
CA VAL A 161 -10.72 -48.97 3.16
C VAL A 161 -10.41 -47.50 3.42
N ALA A 162 -11.22 -46.85 4.24
CA ALA A 162 -10.95 -45.51 4.74
C ALA A 162 -10.19 -45.60 6.07
N VAL A 163 -9.03 -44.96 6.15
CA VAL A 163 -8.19 -44.96 7.36
C VAL A 163 -8.12 -43.54 7.88
N LYS A 164 -8.69 -43.32 9.07
CA LYS A 164 -8.63 -42.03 9.76
C LYS A 164 -7.41 -42.01 10.66
N ILE A 165 -6.47 -41.12 10.33
CA ILE A 165 -5.21 -40.95 11.06
C ILE A 165 -5.30 -39.67 11.89
N PHE A 166 -5.11 -39.82 13.20
CA PHE A 166 -5.10 -38.71 14.15
C PHE A 166 -3.66 -38.31 14.47
N PRO A 167 -3.35 -37.00 14.54
CA PRO A 167 -2.06 -36.56 15.06
C PRO A 167 -1.96 -36.91 16.54
N ILE A 168 -0.75 -37.18 17.02
CA ILE A 168 -0.50 -37.59 18.41
C ILE A 168 -0.99 -36.57 19.44
N GLN A 169 -1.02 -35.28 19.06
CA GLN A 169 -1.53 -34.17 19.88
C GLN A 169 -3.04 -34.30 20.16
N ASP A 170 -3.78 -34.94 19.25
CA ASP A 170 -5.22 -35.18 19.34
C ASP A 170 -5.55 -36.59 19.85
N LYS A 171 -4.64 -37.21 20.63
CA LYS A 171 -4.84 -38.54 21.23
C LYS A 171 -6.16 -38.64 21.99
N GLN A 172 -6.59 -37.57 22.67
CA GLN A 172 -7.86 -37.56 23.38
C GLN A 172 -9.06 -37.65 22.42
N SER A 173 -8.99 -37.03 21.25
CA SER A 173 -10.05 -37.16 20.23
C SER A 173 -10.11 -38.57 19.65
N TRP A 174 -8.95 -39.20 19.44
CA TRP A 174 -8.91 -40.62 19.06
C TRP A 174 -9.52 -41.51 20.14
N GLN A 175 -9.17 -41.30 21.41
CA GLN A 175 -9.71 -42.07 22.53
C GLN A 175 -11.23 -41.93 22.62
N ASN A 176 -11.76 -40.71 22.53
CA ASN A 176 -13.20 -40.48 22.57
C ASN A 176 -13.96 -41.18 21.43
N GLU A 177 -13.42 -41.15 20.20
CA GLU A 177 -14.02 -41.89 19.09
C GLU A 177 -13.88 -43.41 19.29
N TRP A 178 -12.71 -43.86 19.72
CA TRP A 178 -12.47 -45.28 19.98
C TRP A 178 -13.42 -45.80 21.06
N ASP A 179 -13.58 -45.11 22.19
CA ASP A 179 -14.49 -45.47 23.28
C ASP A 179 -15.94 -45.59 22.81
N TRP A 180 -16.36 -44.75 21.86
CA TRP A 180 -17.71 -44.81 21.28
C TRP A 180 -17.91 -46.03 20.36
N PHE A 181 -16.88 -46.41 19.60
CA PHE A 181 -16.94 -47.50 18.63
C PHE A 181 -16.51 -48.86 19.19
N SER A 182 -15.75 -48.88 20.29
CA SER A 182 -15.46 -50.09 21.04
C SER A 182 -16.73 -50.48 21.81
N PRO A 183 -17.28 -51.68 21.60
CA PRO A 183 -18.32 -52.19 22.49
C PRO A 183 -17.75 -52.14 23.91
N ALA A 184 -18.42 -51.44 24.82
CA ALA A 184 -18.10 -51.54 26.24
C ALA A 184 -18.18 -53.04 26.58
N GLU A 185 -17.04 -53.66 26.89
CA GLU A 185 -17.01 -54.98 27.53
C GLU A 185 -17.92 -54.88 28.76
N LYS A 186 -19.06 -55.56 28.66
CA LYS A 186 -20.02 -55.77 29.73
C LYS A 186 -20.28 -57.26 29.83
#